data_AF-A0A4S2SHY1-F1
#
_entry.id   AF-A0A4S2SHY1-F1
#
_cell.length_a   1.000
_cell.length_b   1.000
_cell.length_c   1.000
_cell.angle_alpha   90.00
_cell.angle_beta   90.00
_cell.angle_gamma   90.00
#
_symmetry.space_group_name_H-M   'P 1'
#
loop_
_entity.id
_entity.type
_entity.pdbx_description
1 polymer ?
#
loop_
_entity_poly.entity_id
_entity_poly.type
_entity_poly.pdbx_seq_one_letter_code
_entity_poly.pdbx_strand_id
1 'polypeptide(L)'
;MCSEVFLAPVGSTKASQAGRARATLRGAQLSVANLSGGNLAGADLSGADITNADLSTADLTGANLTGAIVKGTKCSGAQLERGRGIPPSFR
;
A
#
# COMPACT_ATOMS: atom_id res chain seq x y z
N MET A 1 -28.55 16.08 -15.28
CA MET A 1 -28.44 15.12 -14.16
C MET A 1 -27.53 14.00 -14.60
N CYS A 2 -26.24 14.10 -14.24
CA CYS A 2 -25.26 13.02 -14.08
C CYS A 2 -23.99 13.72 -13.59
N SER A 3 -23.75 13.62 -12.28
CA SER A 3 -22.64 14.26 -11.59
C SER A 3 -21.32 13.69 -12.11
N GLU A 4 -20.57 14.48 -12.89
CA GLU A 4 -19.18 14.18 -13.17
C GLU A 4 -18.38 14.40 -11.89
N VAL A 5 -18.12 13.30 -11.19
CA VAL A 5 -17.19 13.26 -10.08
C VAL A 5 -15.81 13.56 -10.65
N PHE A 6 -15.33 14.77 -10.40
CA PHE A 6 -13.98 15.21 -10.67
C PHE A 6 -13.02 14.42 -9.75
N LEU A 7 -12.68 13.18 -10.13
CA LEU A 7 -11.46 12.55 -9.67
C LEU A 7 -10.31 13.19 -10.46
N ALA A 8 -9.64 14.17 -9.85
CA ALA A 8 -8.37 14.65 -10.35
C ALA A 8 -7.41 13.45 -10.52
N PRO A 9 -6.61 13.39 -11.60
CA PRO A 9 -5.65 12.33 -11.80
C PRO A 9 -4.61 12.41 -10.68
N VAL A 10 -4.61 11.40 -9.79
CA VAL A 10 -3.58 11.27 -8.76
C VAL A 10 -2.22 11.25 -9.44
N GLY A 11 -1.43 12.28 -9.15
CA GLY A 11 -0.18 12.58 -9.82
C GLY A 11 0.81 11.42 -9.73
N SER A 12 1.35 11.08 -10.90
CA SER A 12 2.72 10.59 -11.09
C SER A 12 3.21 9.48 -10.14
N THR A 13 2.76 8.25 -10.33
CA THR A 13 3.67 7.11 -10.17
C THR A 13 3.72 6.37 -11.49
N LYS A 14 4.87 6.48 -12.17
CA LYS A 14 5.21 5.56 -13.24
C LYS A 14 5.12 4.17 -12.63
N ALA A 15 4.10 3.40 -12.99
CA ALA A 15 4.15 1.95 -12.93
C ALA A 15 5.17 1.47 -13.97
N SER A 16 6.44 1.83 -13.77
CA SER A 16 7.51 1.41 -14.65
C SER A 16 7.89 -0.01 -14.30
N GLN A 17 7.44 -0.90 -15.19
CA GLN A 17 8.00 -2.21 -15.49
C GLN A 17 7.52 -3.37 -14.62
N ALA A 18 6.69 -4.20 -15.26
CA ALA A 18 6.56 -5.62 -14.93
C ALA A 18 7.94 -6.31 -14.97
N GLY A 19 8.18 -7.25 -14.05
CA GLY A 19 9.27 -8.23 -14.14
C GLY A 19 10.15 -8.30 -12.90
N ARG A 20 9.81 -9.16 -11.91
CA ARG A 20 10.64 -9.51 -10.73
C ARG A 20 11.24 -8.31 -9.94
N ALA A 21 10.67 -7.13 -10.10
CA ALA A 21 11.07 -5.90 -9.42
C ALA A 21 10.19 -5.71 -8.19
N ARG A 22 10.82 -5.40 -7.06
CA ARG A 22 10.13 -4.97 -5.83
C ARG A 22 9.15 -3.86 -6.19
N ALA A 23 7.88 -4.00 -5.83
CA ALA A 23 6.87 -2.98 -6.13
C ALA A 23 7.28 -1.66 -5.47
N THR A 24 7.53 -0.62 -6.29
CA THR A 24 7.88 0.71 -5.78
C THR A 24 6.60 1.54 -5.72
N LEU A 25 6.06 1.64 -4.52
CA LEU A 25 4.82 2.36 -4.19
C LEU A 25 5.09 3.52 -3.23
N ARG A 26 6.34 4.00 -3.21
CA ARG A 26 6.77 5.10 -2.35
C ARG A 26 5.92 6.34 -2.63
N GLY A 27 5.28 6.88 -1.59
CA GLY A 27 4.40 8.05 -1.71
C GLY A 27 3.10 7.80 -2.50
N ALA A 28 2.78 6.55 -2.84
CA ALA A 28 1.59 6.25 -3.62
C ALA A 28 0.31 6.58 -2.84
N GLN A 29 -0.70 7.10 -3.56
CA GLN A 29 -2.04 7.32 -3.04
C GLN A 29 -2.86 6.04 -3.25
N LEU A 30 -2.91 5.20 -2.23
CA LEU A 30 -3.60 3.90 -2.20
C LEU A 30 -4.73 3.90 -1.16
N SER A 31 -5.22 5.08 -0.81
CA SER A 31 -6.36 5.23 0.09
C SER A 31 -7.54 4.44 -0.44
N VAL A 32 -8.22 3.69 0.42
CA VAL A 32 -9.39 2.84 0.10
C VAL A 32 -9.11 1.73 -0.92
N ALA A 33 -7.84 1.47 -1.27
CA ALA A 33 -7.49 0.41 -2.21
C ALA A 33 -7.74 -0.98 -1.62
N ASN A 34 -8.24 -1.91 -2.44
CA ASN A 34 -8.29 -3.32 -2.10
C ASN A 34 -7.01 -4.01 -2.57
N LEU A 35 -6.15 -4.35 -1.61
CA LEU A 35 -4.87 -5.07 -1.78
C LEU A 35 -4.90 -6.42 -1.05
N SER A 36 -6.09 -6.92 -0.70
CA SER A 36 -6.25 -8.17 0.04
C SER A 36 -5.66 -9.36 -0.73
N GLY A 37 -4.94 -10.24 -0.04
CA GLY A 37 -4.21 -11.37 -0.65
C GLY A 37 -3.10 -10.98 -1.63
N GLY A 38 -2.76 -9.69 -1.75
CA GLY A 38 -1.75 -9.22 -2.68
C GLY A 38 -0.33 -9.63 -2.27
N ASN A 39 0.52 -9.94 -3.26
CA ASN A 39 1.95 -10.13 -3.03
C ASN A 39 2.68 -8.78 -3.09
N LEU A 40 3.01 -8.25 -1.92
CA LEU A 40 3.76 -7.02 -1.69
C LEU A 40 5.11 -7.32 -1.00
N ALA A 41 5.61 -8.55 -1.12
CA ALA A 41 6.86 -8.95 -0.51
C ALA A 41 8.02 -8.10 -1.03
N GLY A 42 8.75 -7.47 -0.12
CA GLY A 42 9.85 -6.56 -0.43
C GLY A 42 9.45 -5.23 -1.09
N ALA A 43 8.15 -4.90 -1.14
CA ALA A 43 7.66 -3.64 -1.70
C ALA A 43 8.15 -2.42 -0.90
N ASP A 44 8.42 -1.32 -1.59
CA ASP A 44 8.68 -0.03 -0.95
C ASP A 44 7.38 0.78 -0.89
N LEU A 45 6.74 0.76 0.27
CA LEU A 45 5.53 1.54 0.62
C LEU A 45 5.88 2.77 1.46
N SER A 46 7.15 3.21 1.48
CA SER A 46 7.56 4.33 2.32
C SER A 46 6.79 5.61 1.95
N GLY A 47 6.22 6.28 2.94
CA GLY A 47 5.39 7.48 2.72
C GLY A 47 4.09 7.25 1.93
N ALA A 48 3.71 6.01 1.61
CA ALA A 48 2.46 5.74 0.91
C ALA A 48 1.25 6.05 1.80
N ASP A 49 0.17 6.56 1.21
CA ASP A 49 -1.12 6.68 1.89
C ASP A 49 -1.96 5.43 1.61
N ILE A 50 -2.09 4.55 2.61
CA ILE A 50 -2.92 3.34 2.58
C ILE A 50 -4.09 3.46 3.57
N THR A 51 -4.55 4.69 3.83
CA THR A 51 -5.71 4.98 4.67
C THR A 51 -6.95 4.23 4.19
N ASN A 52 -7.62 3.51 5.08
CA ASN A 52 -8.78 2.66 4.79
C ASN A 52 -8.56 1.57 3.71
N ALA A 53 -7.32 1.26 3.36
CA ALA A 53 -7.01 0.17 2.43
C ALA A 53 -7.27 -1.20 3.09
N ASP A 54 -7.53 -2.21 2.27
CA ASP A 54 -7.63 -3.60 2.71
C ASP A 54 -6.35 -4.36 2.33
N LEU A 55 -5.53 -4.71 3.32
CA LEU A 55 -4.33 -5.55 3.22
C LEU A 55 -4.56 -6.91 3.89
N SER A 56 -5.82 -7.31 4.11
CA SER A 56 -6.12 -8.61 4.71
C SER A 56 -5.45 -9.73 3.92
N THR A 57 -4.79 -10.65 4.60
CA THR A 57 -4.03 -11.78 4.03
C THR A 57 -2.94 -11.41 3.01
N ALA A 58 -2.55 -10.14 2.89
CA ALA A 58 -1.48 -9.71 1.98
C ALA A 58 -0.09 -10.16 2.48
N ASP A 59 0.80 -10.50 1.56
CA ASP A 59 2.21 -10.77 1.87
C ASP A 59 3.01 -9.46 1.84
N LEU A 60 3.37 -8.94 3.00
CA LEU A 60 4.21 -7.74 3.20
C LEU A 60 5.60 -8.13 3.73
N THR A 61 6.03 -9.37 3.52
CA THR A 61 7.32 -9.87 4.02
C THR A 61 8.47 -9.03 3.49
N GLY A 62 9.23 -8.40 4.37
CA GLY A 62 10.33 -7.50 4.01
C GLY A 62 9.90 -6.18 3.36
N ALA A 63 8.62 -5.83 3.36
CA ALA A 63 8.14 -4.55 2.85
C ALA A 63 8.62 -3.37 3.71
N ASN A 64 8.79 -2.20 3.10
CA ASN A 64 9.16 -0.96 3.79
C ASN A 64 7.93 -0.06 3.95
N LEU A 65 7.42 0.06 5.17
CA LEU A 65 6.27 0.90 5.55
C LEU A 65 6.70 2.19 6.25
N THR A 66 7.99 2.56 6.19
CA THR A 66 8.51 3.74 6.89
C THR A 66 7.77 5.01 6.47
N GLY A 67 7.09 5.65 7.42
CA GLY A 67 6.32 6.87 7.18
C GLY A 67 5.02 6.67 6.39
N ALA A 68 4.58 5.42 6.15
CA ALA A 68 3.30 5.15 5.53
C ALA A 68 2.13 5.59 6.43
N ILE A 69 1.07 6.10 5.82
CA ILE A 69 -0.16 6.51 6.51
C ILE A 69 -1.14 5.32 6.49
N VAL A 70 -1.40 4.74 7.67
CA VAL A 70 -2.16 3.48 7.84
C VAL A 70 -3.46 3.63 8.62
N LYS A 71 -4.10 4.79 8.53
CA LYS A 71 -5.31 5.06 9.34
C LYS A 71 -6.47 4.20 8.82
N GLY A 72 -7.07 3.38 9.68
CA GLY A 72 -8.23 2.55 9.31
C GLY A 72 -7.93 1.41 8.33
N THR A 73 -6.65 1.14 8.07
CA THR A 73 -6.22 0.05 7.19
C THR A 73 -6.51 -1.30 7.84
N LYS A 74 -7.07 -2.24 7.07
CA LYS A 74 -7.26 -3.63 7.52
C LYS A 74 -6.03 -4.44 7.18
N CYS A 75 -5.46 -5.15 8.15
CA CYS A 75 -4.28 -6.00 7.94
C CYS A 75 -4.45 -7.38 8.60
N SER A 76 -5.69 -7.84 8.79
CA SER A 76 -5.99 -9.14 9.38
C SER A 76 -5.36 -10.27 8.56
N GLY A 77 -4.48 -11.05 9.18
CA GLY A 77 -3.77 -12.15 8.52
C GLY A 77 -2.68 -11.72 7.55
N ALA A 78 -2.33 -10.43 7.47
CA ALA A 78 -1.22 -9.96 6.65
C ALA A 78 0.12 -10.49 7.19
N GLN A 79 1.02 -10.92 6.30
CA GLN A 79 2.36 -11.37 6.67
C GLN A 79 3.31 -10.18 6.70
N LEU A 80 3.71 -9.74 7.89
CA LEU A 80 4.58 -8.56 8.09
C LEU A 80 6.02 -8.93 8.47
N GLU A 81 6.42 -10.19 8.25
CA GLU A 81 7.71 -10.70 8.68
C GLU A 81 8.86 -9.89 8.10
N ARG A 82 9.83 -9.51 8.95
CA ARG A 82 11.01 -8.72 8.55
C ARG A 82 10.69 -7.38 7.87
N GLY A 83 9.45 -6.89 7.96
CA GLY A 83 9.07 -5.58 7.47
C GLY A 83 9.83 -4.46 8.18
N ARG A 84 10.13 -3.37 7.46
CA ARG A 84 10.77 -2.18 8.00
C ARG A 84 9.76 -1.07 8.21
N GLY A 85 9.94 -0.30 9.29
CA GLY A 85 9.06 0.83 9.59
C GLY A 85 7.60 0.42 9.82
N ILE A 86 7.36 -0.80 10.31
CA ILE A 86 6.01 -1.31 10.57
C ILE A 86 5.33 -0.36 11.57
N PRO A 87 4.20 0.26 11.20
CA PRO A 87 3.52 1.20 12.07
C PRO A 87 3.00 0.49 13.34
N PRO A 88 2.94 1.19 14.48
CA PRO A 88 2.51 0.59 15.75
C PRO A 88 1.12 -0.04 15.70
N SER A 89 0.23 0.46 14.83
CA SER A 89 -1.12 -0.06 14.63
C SER A 89 -1.19 -1.43 13.93
N PHE A 90 -0.07 -1.93 13.39
CA PHE A 90 0.03 -3.24 12.73
C PHE A 90 0.68 -4.31 13.63
N ARG A 91 1.09 -3.95 14.85
CA ARG A 91 1.64 -4.90 15.84
C ARG A 91 0.55 -5.62 16.60
#